data_AF-A0A537J0C7-F1
#
_entry.id   AF-A0A537J0C7-F1
#
_cell.length_a   1.000
_cell.length_b   1.000
_cell.length_c   1.000
_cell.angle_alpha   90.00
_cell.angle_beta   90.00
_cell.angle_gamma   90.00
#
_symmetry.space_group_name_H-M   'P 1'
#
loop_
_entity.id
_entity.type
_entity.pdbx_description
1 polymer ?
#
loop_
_entity_poly.entity_id
_entity_poly.type
_entity_poly.pdbx_seq_one_letter_code
_entity_poly.pdbx_strand_id
1 'polypeptide(L)'
;MKVFISADMEGTAGVTDWDQVMPDQPDYARFRRLMTEEVNAAILGALEGGAKEIVVNDSHNTMRNLLIEELHPLAQLISGSPKPYSMMQGIDNTFDAVFFTGYHAAAGTQNGILDHTYSSLSVRQLKLGNLVV
;
A
#
# COMPACT_ATOMS: atom_id res chain seq x y z
N MET A 1 -17.85 -8.43 -9.09
CA MET A 1 -16.49 -8.62 -8.57
C MET A 1 -16.07 -7.36 -7.86
N LYS A 2 -15.70 -7.48 -6.59
CA LYS A 2 -15.25 -6.40 -5.72
C LYS A 2 -13.79 -6.64 -5.33
N VAL A 3 -12.92 -5.67 -5.60
CA VAL A 3 -11.47 -5.76 -5.37
C VAL A 3 -11.05 -4.80 -4.28
N PHE A 4 -10.27 -5.29 -3.31
CA PHE A 4 -9.60 -4.47 -2.31
C PHE A 4 -8.15 -4.27 -2.71
N ILE A 5 -7.63 -3.05 -2.60
CA ILE A 5 -6.22 -2.74 -2.84
C ILE A 5 -5.66 -2.19 -1.53
N SER A 6 -4.69 -2.87 -0.93
CA SER A 6 -3.84 -2.31 0.12
C SER A 6 -2.60 -1.74 -0.54
N ALA A 7 -2.41 -0.43 -0.44
CA ALA A 7 -1.33 0.28 -1.12
C ALA A 7 -0.29 0.78 -0.13
N ASP A 8 0.92 0.25 -0.25
CA ASP A 8 2.11 0.65 0.51
C ASP A 8 3.09 1.39 -0.41
N MET A 9 4.16 1.98 0.12
CA MET A 9 4.99 2.92 -0.66
C MET A 9 6.41 2.43 -0.95
N GLU A 10 7.05 1.71 -0.05
CA GLU A 10 8.46 1.31 -0.12
C GLU A 10 8.79 0.42 -1.32
N GLY A 11 7.84 -0.40 -1.75
CA GLY A 11 7.95 -1.27 -2.93
C GLY A 11 7.42 -0.64 -4.22
N THR A 12 6.97 0.62 -4.20
CA THR A 12 6.51 1.31 -5.42
C THR A 12 7.64 1.36 -6.43
N ALA A 13 7.34 1.14 -7.71
CA ALA A 13 8.33 1.12 -8.78
C ALA A 13 9.18 2.41 -8.79
N GLY A 14 10.50 2.21 -8.70
CA GLY A 14 11.49 3.29 -8.68
C GLY A 14 11.91 3.75 -7.29
N VAL A 15 11.23 3.32 -6.22
CA VAL A 15 11.67 3.59 -4.85
C VAL A 15 12.92 2.75 -4.54
N THR A 16 13.91 3.42 -3.97
CA THR A 16 15.20 2.84 -3.58
C THR A 16 15.71 3.36 -2.23
N ASP A 17 15.13 4.44 -1.70
CA ASP A 17 15.62 5.12 -0.50
C ASP A 17 14.49 5.66 0.38
N TRP A 18 14.75 5.79 1.69
CA TRP A 18 13.79 6.31 2.67
C TRP A 18 13.36 7.75 2.36
N ASP A 19 14.24 8.57 1.78
CA ASP A 19 13.93 9.97 1.46
C ASP A 19 12.78 10.10 0.43
N GLN A 20 12.46 9.02 -0.27
CA GLN A 20 11.41 8.98 -1.27
C GLN A 20 10.04 8.65 -0.66
N VAL A 21 10.00 8.06 0.54
CA VAL A 21 8.76 7.59 1.18
C VAL A 21 8.41 8.35 2.46
N MET A 22 9.21 9.35 2.84
CA MET A 22 9.01 10.10 4.08
C MET A 22 8.41 11.49 3.82
N PRO A 23 7.25 11.86 4.41
CA PRO A 23 6.53 13.09 4.08
C PRO A 23 7.28 14.42 4.22
N ASP A 24 8.35 14.44 5.03
CA ASP A 24 9.19 15.60 5.30
C ASP A 24 10.38 15.74 4.31
N GLN A 25 10.52 14.81 3.37
CA GLN A 25 11.65 14.76 2.46
C GLN A 25 11.30 15.34 1.07
N PRO A 26 12.27 15.95 0.36
CA PRO A 26 12.02 16.63 -0.93
C PRO A 26 11.46 15.72 -2.02
N ASP A 27 11.88 14.45 -2.04
CA ASP A 27 11.51 13.49 -3.09
C ASP A 27 10.09 12.93 -2.91
N TYR A 28 9.53 12.99 -1.70
CA TYR A 28 8.24 12.40 -1.36
C TYR A 28 7.10 12.84 -2.28
N ALA A 29 7.05 14.12 -2.66
CA ALA A 29 6.01 14.64 -3.55
C ALA A 29 6.03 13.98 -4.94
N ARG A 30 7.21 13.64 -5.46
CA ARG A 30 7.37 12.92 -6.72
C ARG A 30 6.95 11.45 -6.55
N PHE A 31 7.40 10.81 -5.49
CA PHE A 31 7.17 9.38 -5.31
C PHE A 31 5.76 9.01 -4.88
N ARG A 32 5.04 9.88 -4.15
CA ARG A 32 3.61 9.67 -3.88
C ARG A 32 2.75 9.77 -5.15
N ARG A 33 3.19 10.52 -6.16
CA ARG A 33 2.57 10.51 -7.49
C ARG A 33 2.81 9.17 -8.18
N LEU A 34 4.06 8.67 -8.18
CA LEU A 34 4.37 7.34 -8.72
C LEU A 34 3.57 6.22 -8.02
N MET A 35 3.42 6.29 -6.70
CA MET A 35 2.55 5.38 -5.93
C MET A 35 1.09 5.47 -6.41
N THR A 36 0.58 6.67 -6.62
CA THR A 36 -0.79 6.88 -7.14
C THR A 36 -0.95 6.33 -8.56
N GLU A 37 0.05 6.51 -9.43
CA GLU A 37 0.08 5.96 -10.79
C GLU A 37 0.13 4.43 -10.79
N GLU A 38 0.93 3.81 -9.92
CA GLU A 38 0.99 2.35 -9.78
C GLU A 38 -0.34 1.77 -9.28
N VAL A 39 -0.97 2.43 -8.30
CA VAL A 39 -2.32 2.06 -7.84
C VAL A 39 -3.35 2.22 -8.96
N ASN A 40 -3.27 3.29 -9.75
CA ASN A 40 -4.13 3.47 -10.93
C ASN A 40 -3.94 2.36 -11.96
N ALA A 41 -2.71 1.89 -12.19
CA ALA A 41 -2.47 0.75 -13.06
C ALA A 41 -3.13 -0.54 -12.51
N ALA A 42 -3.05 -0.78 -11.20
CA ALA A 42 -3.73 -1.91 -10.55
C ALA A 42 -5.26 -1.79 -10.64
N ILE A 43 -5.82 -0.58 -10.49
CA ILE A 43 -7.25 -0.30 -10.67
C ILE A 43 -7.68 -0.62 -12.10
N LEU A 44 -6.95 -0.13 -13.11
CA LEU A 44 -7.25 -0.39 -14.52
C LEU A 44 -7.21 -1.89 -14.84
N GLY A 45 -6.19 -2.60 -14.35
CA GLY A 45 -6.10 -4.05 -14.49
C GLY A 45 -7.27 -4.78 -13.82
N ALA A 46 -7.71 -4.34 -12.63
CA ALA A 46 -8.89 -4.90 -11.97
C ALA A 46 -10.17 -4.69 -12.81
N LEU A 47 -10.36 -3.48 -13.35
CA LEU A 47 -11.50 -3.14 -14.20
C LEU A 47 -11.54 -3.97 -15.48
N GLU A 48 -10.39 -4.13 -16.14
CA GLU A 48 -10.24 -5.01 -17.31
C GLU A 48 -10.54 -6.47 -16.95
N GLY A 49 -10.12 -6.91 -15.75
CA GLY A 49 -10.48 -8.21 -15.17
C GLY A 49 -11.95 -8.36 -14.75
N GLY A 50 -12.78 -7.33 -14.94
CA GLY A 50 -14.23 -7.38 -14.67
C GLY A 50 -14.65 -6.89 -13.29
N ALA A 51 -13.76 -6.26 -12.51
CA ALA A 51 -14.13 -5.58 -11.27
C ALA A 51 -15.20 -4.51 -11.52
N LYS A 52 -16.13 -4.39 -10.57
CA LYS A 52 -17.23 -3.41 -10.58
C LYS A 52 -17.17 -2.45 -9.41
N GLU A 53 -16.50 -2.86 -8.35
CA GLU A 53 -16.28 -2.08 -7.15
C GLU A 53 -14.81 -2.22 -6.75
N ILE A 54 -14.15 -1.10 -6.48
CA ILE A 54 -12.75 -1.07 -6.09
C ILE A 54 -12.60 -0.17 -4.88
N VAL A 55 -12.03 -0.71 -3.81
CA VAL A 55 -11.70 0.03 -2.59
C VAL A 55 -10.19 0.02 -2.45
N VAL A 56 -9.61 1.21 -2.29
CA VAL A 56 -8.18 1.41 -2.12
C VAL A 56 -7.94 1.89 -0.69
N ASN A 57 -7.08 1.18 0.03
CA ASN A 57 -6.67 1.54 1.37
C ASN A 57 -5.21 1.97 1.36
N ASP A 58 -4.98 3.25 1.65
CA ASP A 58 -3.64 3.79 1.84
C ASP A 58 -3.04 3.18 3.12
N SER A 59 -1.91 2.50 2.99
CA SER A 59 -1.37 1.61 4.02
C SER A 59 0.02 2.02 4.51
N HIS A 60 0.57 3.11 3.95
CA HIS A 60 1.90 3.59 4.28
C HIS A 60 1.89 4.69 5.35
N ASN A 61 2.76 4.61 6.36
CA ASN A 61 3.01 5.69 7.35
C ASN A 61 1.73 6.35 7.91
N THR A 62 1.47 7.64 7.61
CA THR A 62 0.26 8.36 8.08
C THR A 62 -1.00 8.03 7.30
N MET A 63 -0.88 7.19 6.26
CA MET A 63 -1.94 6.70 5.39
C MET A 63 -2.64 7.81 4.60
N ARG A 64 -1.89 8.86 4.23
CA ARG A 64 -2.34 10.07 3.52
C ARG A 64 -1.44 10.42 2.33
N ASN A 65 -1.00 9.39 1.63
CA ASN A 65 0.02 9.41 0.60
C ASN A 65 -0.61 9.39 -0.81
N LEU A 66 -1.70 8.63 -1.01
CA LEU A 66 -2.43 8.65 -2.28
C LEU A 66 -3.08 10.02 -2.54
N LEU A 67 -2.96 10.50 -3.78
CA LEU A 67 -3.51 11.79 -4.21
C LEU A 67 -4.92 11.57 -4.76
N ILE A 68 -5.95 11.97 -3.99
CA ILE A 68 -7.35 11.69 -4.36
C ILE A 68 -7.75 12.34 -5.70
N GLU A 69 -7.19 13.51 -5.99
CA GLU A 69 -7.33 14.25 -7.24
C GLU A 69 -6.70 13.57 -8.46
N GLU A 70 -5.75 12.65 -8.25
CA GLU A 70 -5.08 11.89 -9.32
C GLU A 70 -5.50 10.41 -9.33
N LEU A 71 -6.20 9.94 -8.30
CA LEU A 71 -6.68 8.56 -8.19
C LEU A 71 -7.83 8.32 -9.18
N HIS A 72 -7.87 7.12 -9.75
CA HIS A 72 -8.87 6.73 -10.72
C HIS A 72 -10.29 6.88 -10.14
N PRO A 73 -11.22 7.59 -10.82
CA PRO A 73 -12.48 8.04 -10.23
C PRO A 73 -13.49 6.92 -9.92
N LEU A 74 -13.26 5.71 -10.43
CA LEU A 74 -14.06 4.52 -10.09
C LEU A 74 -13.63 3.83 -8.78
N ALA A 75 -12.53 4.27 -8.16
CA ALA A 75 -12.07 3.74 -6.89
C ALA A 75 -12.59 4.57 -5.71
N GLN A 76 -12.81 3.91 -4.58
CA GLN A 76 -13.10 4.55 -3.30
C GLN A 76 -11.85 4.52 -2.43
N LEU A 77 -11.39 5.69 -1.96
CA LEU A 77 -10.18 5.81 -1.14
C LEU A 77 -10.50 5.80 0.36
N ILE A 78 -9.80 4.95 1.10
CA ILE A 78 -9.69 4.98 2.56
C ILE A 78 -8.34 5.62 2.92
N SER A 79 -8.38 6.84 3.46
CA SER A 79 -7.19 7.62 3.83
C SER A 79 -7.26 8.10 5.27
N GLY A 80 -6.08 8.23 5.90
CA GLY A 80 -5.88 8.66 7.27
C GLY A 80 -5.50 7.52 8.21
N SER A 81 -4.88 7.92 9.32
CA SER A 81 -4.53 7.09 10.47
C SER A 81 -4.97 7.83 11.74
N PRO A 82 -5.40 7.15 12.83
CA PRO A 82 -5.45 5.69 12.98
C PRO A 82 -6.68 5.05 12.32
N LYS A 83 -6.53 3.80 11.86
CA LYS A 83 -7.61 2.93 11.37
C LYS A 83 -7.62 1.62 12.17
N PRO A 84 -8.78 1.13 12.65
CA PRO A 84 -8.85 -0.11 13.45
C PRO A 84 -8.14 -1.31 12.84
N TYR A 85 -8.22 -1.50 11.53
CA TYR A 85 -7.53 -2.59 10.82
C TYR A 85 -6.31 -2.12 10.00
N SER A 86 -5.83 -0.89 10.22
CA SER A 86 -4.58 -0.38 9.65
C SER A 86 -4.48 -0.60 8.11
N MET A 87 -3.48 -1.36 7.65
CA MET A 87 -3.21 -1.69 6.25
C MET A 87 -4.34 -2.48 5.55
N MET A 88 -5.26 -3.05 6.33
CA MET A 88 -6.42 -3.81 5.83
C MET A 88 -7.76 -3.15 6.19
N GLN A 89 -7.79 -1.85 6.49
CA GLN A 89 -9.03 -1.16 6.82
C GLN A 89 -10.07 -1.24 5.70
N GLY A 90 -11.28 -1.65 6.06
CA GLY A 90 -12.43 -1.75 5.14
C GLY A 90 -12.60 -3.11 4.49
N ILE A 91 -11.69 -4.07 4.71
CA ILE A 91 -11.86 -5.44 4.21
C ILE A 91 -12.96 -6.18 4.97
N ASP A 92 -13.73 -6.99 4.24
CA ASP A 92 -14.74 -7.89 4.77
C ASP A 92 -14.91 -9.11 3.84
N ASN A 93 -15.91 -9.94 4.10
CA ASN A 93 -16.20 -11.15 3.31
C ASN A 93 -16.93 -10.89 1.97
N THR A 94 -17.14 -9.62 1.59
CA THR A 94 -17.78 -9.24 0.32
C THR A 94 -16.78 -9.04 -0.82
N PHE A 95 -15.48 -9.00 -0.52
CA PHE A 95 -14.42 -8.86 -1.52
C PHE A 95 -14.07 -10.20 -2.16
N ASP A 96 -13.92 -10.19 -3.48
CA ASP A 96 -13.56 -11.37 -4.26
C ASP A 96 -12.03 -11.53 -4.41
N ALA A 97 -11.29 -10.42 -4.32
CA ALA A 97 -9.84 -10.40 -4.45
C ALA A 97 -9.21 -9.26 -3.66
N VAL A 98 -7.92 -9.45 -3.33
CA VAL A 98 -7.08 -8.47 -2.65
C VAL A 98 -5.79 -8.29 -3.43
N PHE A 99 -5.43 -7.05 -3.75
CA PHE A 99 -4.15 -6.68 -4.33
C PHE A 99 -3.30 -5.96 -3.28
N PHE A 100 -2.02 -6.33 -3.20
CA PHE A 100 -1.02 -5.67 -2.40
C PHE A 100 -0.04 -4.96 -3.34
N THR A 101 -0.11 -3.64 -3.39
CA THR A 101 0.71 -2.80 -4.29
C THR A 101 1.75 -2.03 -3.49
N GLY A 102 2.95 -1.85 -4.05
CA GLY A 102 4.04 -1.17 -3.36
C GLY A 102 4.53 -1.83 -2.07
N TYR A 103 4.23 -3.12 -1.85
CA TYR A 103 4.69 -3.86 -0.67
C TYR A 103 6.18 -4.20 -0.75
N HIS A 104 6.82 -4.31 0.40
CA HIS A 104 8.25 -4.55 0.54
C HIS A 104 8.56 -5.82 1.33
N ALA A 105 9.84 -6.18 1.39
CA ALA A 105 10.30 -7.37 2.10
C ALA A 105 10.21 -7.19 3.63
N ALA A 106 10.00 -8.30 4.34
CA ALA A 106 10.00 -8.34 5.79
C ALA A 106 11.39 -8.03 6.38
N ALA A 107 11.43 -7.56 7.63
CA ALA A 107 12.67 -7.18 8.30
C ALA A 107 13.70 -8.33 8.34
N GLY A 108 14.91 -8.04 7.89
CA GLY A 108 16.04 -8.97 7.82
C GLY A 108 16.17 -9.71 6.51
N THR A 109 15.33 -9.40 5.52
CA THR A 109 15.44 -10.03 4.20
C THR A 109 16.69 -9.51 3.50
N GLN A 110 17.60 -10.42 3.17
CA GLN A 110 18.84 -10.05 2.49
C GLN A 110 18.53 -9.39 1.14
N ASN A 111 19.12 -8.22 0.90
CA ASN A 111 18.91 -7.39 -0.29
C ASN A 111 17.47 -6.88 -0.47
N GLY A 112 16.64 -6.90 0.58
CA GLY A 112 15.34 -6.25 0.57
C GLY A 112 15.50 -4.73 0.65
N ILE A 113 15.05 -4.00 -0.37
CA ILE A 113 15.01 -2.54 -0.34
C ILE A 113 14.02 -2.12 0.75
N LEU A 114 14.46 -1.25 1.66
CA LEU A 114 13.67 -0.73 2.78
C LEU A 114 13.01 -1.85 3.62
N ASP A 115 13.69 -2.97 3.79
CA ASP A 115 13.14 -4.13 4.47
C ASP A 115 12.77 -3.82 5.93
N HIS A 116 11.51 -4.04 6.27
CA HIS A 116 11.03 -3.91 7.64
C HIS A 116 9.70 -4.66 7.81
N THR A 117 9.16 -4.70 9.02
CA THR A 117 7.87 -5.34 9.30
C THR A 117 7.01 -4.38 10.10
N TYR A 118 6.00 -3.77 9.51
CA TYR A 118 5.08 -2.79 10.13
C TYR A 118 5.73 -1.51 10.69
N SER A 119 6.67 -1.63 11.62
CA SER A 119 7.46 -0.53 12.18
C SER A 119 8.92 -0.94 12.23
N SER A 120 9.76 -0.28 11.43
CA SER A 120 11.21 -0.45 11.40
C SER A 120 11.89 -0.20 12.76
N LEU A 121 11.24 0.56 13.64
CA LEU A 121 11.75 0.91 14.97
C LEU A 121 11.47 -0.13 16.05
N SER A 122 10.45 -0.98 15.87
CA SER A 122 9.89 -1.76 16.99
C SER A 122 9.56 -3.21 16.68
N VAL A 123 9.51 -3.61 15.41
CA VAL A 123 9.09 -4.96 15.02
C VAL A 123 10.13 -5.59 14.09
N ARG A 124 10.79 -6.65 14.58
CA ARG A 124 11.78 -7.40 13.82
C ARG A 124 11.20 -8.62 13.10
N GLN A 125 10.15 -9.22 13.63
CA GLN A 125 9.57 -10.44 13.07
C GLN A 125 8.13 -10.60 13.56
N LEU A 126 7.24 -11.03 12.67
CA LEU A 126 5.89 -11.44 13.00
C LEU A 126 5.76 -12.96 12.82
N LYS A 127 4.92 -13.60 13.66
CA LYS A 127 4.61 -15.02 13.54
C LYS A 127 3.12 -15.28 13.72
N LEU A 128 2.59 -16.18 12.91
CA LEU A 128 1.27 -16.78 13.10
C LEU A 128 1.47 -18.25 13.50
N GLY A 129 1.33 -18.53 14.80
CA GLY A 129 1.79 -19.78 15.39
C GLY A 129 3.30 -19.94 15.19
N ASN A 130 3.71 -20.97 14.46
CA ASN A 130 5.13 -21.24 14.17
C ASN A 130 5.59 -20.68 12.81
N LEU A 131 4.67 -20.16 11.99
CA LEU A 131 4.99 -19.61 10.69
C LEU A 131 5.49 -18.17 10.83
N VAL A 132 6.68 -17.89 10.31
CA VAL A 132 7.17 -16.52 10.12
C VAL A 132 6.44 -15.93 8.92
N VAL A 133 5.84 -14.76 9.11
CA VAL A 133 5.12 -13.99 8.10
C VAL A 133 5.70 -12.59 7.98
#